data_AF-A0A519EP32-F1
#
_entry.id   AF-A0A519EP32-F1
#
_cell.length_a   1.000
_cell.length_b   1.000
_cell.length_c   1.000
_cell.angle_alpha   90.00
_cell.angle_beta   90.00
_cell.angle_gamma   90.00
#
_symmetry.space_group_name_H-M   'P 1'
#
loop_
_entity.id
_entity.type
_entity.pdbx_description
1 polymer ?
#
loop_
_entity_poly.entity_id
_entity_poly.type
_entity_poly.pdbx_seq_one_letter_code
_entity_poly.pdbx_strand_id
1 'polypeptide(L)'
;MLKKSIGKVWGFLSGRFWIIPGLMVIAGIVGAIGSIEIDRSGLLPDALLRGRWLYNGGGTGARTLLGAVASSTIGVAGTVFSITIAALSLAAGQMGPRLLRNFTHDRGNQVTLGAFLATFSYALMVLRSVRTQDEGTFVPHLSLSVSIVLAFGCVGMLVYFVGHMASRINVDTVI
;
A
#
# COMPACT_ATOMS: atom_id res chain seq x y z
N MET A 1 15.85 13.53 28.99
CA MET A 1 16.03 12.06 28.90
C MET A 1 15.21 11.40 27.78
N LEU A 2 13.97 11.86 27.49
CA LEU A 2 13.10 11.33 26.42
C LEU A 2 13.64 11.41 24.98
N LYS A 3 14.33 12.50 24.61
CA LYS A 3 14.86 12.73 23.24
C LYS A 3 15.93 11.71 22.81
N LYS A 4 16.70 11.17 23.76
CA LYS A 4 17.70 10.10 23.53
C LYS A 4 17.05 8.72 23.34
N SER A 5 15.88 8.48 23.93
CA SER A 5 15.14 7.21 23.78
C SER A 5 14.49 7.12 22.41
N ILE A 6 13.90 8.22 21.92
CA ILE A 6 13.35 8.32 20.55
C ILE A 6 14.44 8.10 19.50
N GLY A 7 15.65 8.66 19.68
CA GLY A 7 16.76 8.42 18.76
C GLY A 7 17.26 6.96 18.74
N LYS A 8 17.24 6.26 19.88
CA LYS A 8 17.56 4.82 19.95
C LYS A 8 16.47 3.95 19.35
N VAL A 9 15.20 4.23 19.63
CA VAL A 9 14.05 3.55 19.02
C VAL A 9 14.09 3.77 17.51
N TRP A 10 14.32 5.00 17.04
CA TRP A 10 14.46 5.30 15.61
C TRP A 10 15.63 4.55 14.95
N GLY A 11 16.78 4.46 15.61
CA GLY A 11 17.95 3.69 15.13
C GLY A 11 17.76 2.16 15.16
N PHE A 12 16.96 1.64 16.10
CA PHE A 12 16.57 0.23 16.15
C PHE A 12 15.44 -0.10 15.18
N LEU A 13 14.56 0.87 14.90
CA LEU A 13 13.43 0.76 13.97
C LEU A 13 13.89 0.85 12.50
N SER A 14 14.78 1.78 12.18
CA SER A 14 15.29 1.95 10.81
C SER A 14 16.12 0.77 10.31
N GLY A 15 16.64 -0.08 11.22
CA GLY A 15 17.36 -1.32 10.89
C GLY A 15 16.50 -2.47 10.37
N ARG A 16 15.16 -2.39 10.43
CA ARG A 16 14.25 -3.50 10.09
C ARG A 16 13.42 -3.18 8.85
N PHE A 17 13.59 -4.01 7.81
CA PHE A 17 12.84 -4.01 6.54
C PHE A 17 11.32 -3.80 6.69
N TRP A 18 10.73 -4.31 7.77
CA TRP A 18 9.28 -4.39 7.96
C TRP A 18 8.61 -3.15 8.52
N ILE A 19 9.37 -2.16 8.98
CA ILE A 19 8.78 -1.05 9.76
C ILE A 19 8.13 -0.03 8.84
N ILE A 20 8.79 0.38 7.75
CA ILE A 20 8.18 1.29 6.78
C ILE A 20 6.92 0.66 6.17
N PRO A 21 6.94 -0.60 5.65
CA PRO A 21 5.71 -1.25 5.18
C PRO A 21 4.62 -1.32 6.26
N GLY A 22 4.98 -1.70 7.49
CA GLY A 22 4.02 -1.78 8.59
C GLY A 22 3.37 -0.44 8.94
N LEU A 23 4.15 0.65 8.94
CA LEU A 23 3.64 2.00 9.15
C LEU A 23 2.71 2.45 8.02
N MET A 24 3.04 2.13 6.77
CA MET A 24 2.18 2.43 5.63
C MET A 24 0.86 1.65 5.71
N VAL A 25 0.88 0.39 6.14
CA VAL A 25 -0.33 -0.40 6.39
C VAL A 25 -1.21 0.26 7.44
N ILE A 26 -0.63 0.66 8.57
CA ILE A 26 -1.36 1.38 9.63
C ILE A 26 -1.94 2.68 9.08
N ALA A 27 -1.18 3.43 8.29
CA ALA A 27 -1.66 4.66 7.66
C ALA A 27 -2.82 4.39 6.68
N GLY A 28 -2.78 3.30 5.91
CA GLY A 28 -3.89 2.87 5.04
C GLY A 28 -5.14 2.52 5.84
N ILE A 29 -4.99 1.81 6.96
CA ILE A 29 -6.12 1.48 7.85
C ILE A 29 -6.73 2.74 8.46
N VAL A 30 -5.91 3.64 9.01
CA VAL A 30 -6.35 4.90 9.60
C VAL A 30 -7.01 5.79 8.54
N GLY A 31 -6.42 5.85 7.34
CA GLY A 31 -6.97 6.57 6.21
C GLY A 31 -8.35 6.06 5.81
N ALA A 32 -8.55 4.73 5.79
CA ALA A 32 -9.86 4.13 5.51
C ALA A 32 -10.89 4.45 6.60
N ILE A 33 -10.50 4.36 7.88
CA ILE A 33 -11.41 4.72 8.98
C ILE A 33 -11.82 6.19 8.86
N GLY A 34 -10.86 7.09 8.60
CA GLY A 34 -11.13 8.52 8.42
C GLY A 34 -12.03 8.80 7.22
N SER A 35 -11.77 8.17 6.06
CA SER A 35 -12.59 8.36 4.87
C SER A 35 -14.03 7.85 5.06
N ILE A 36 -14.19 6.68 5.71
CA ILE A 36 -15.51 6.11 6.02
C ILE A 36 -16.28 7.00 6.97
N GLU A 37 -15.63 7.58 7.99
CA GLU A 37 -16.30 8.45 8.95
C GLU A 37 -16.77 9.75 8.29
N ILE A 38 -15.98 10.29 7.35
CA ILE A 38 -16.39 11.42 6.51
C ILE A 38 -17.61 11.03 5.67
N ASP A 39 -17.60 9.86 5.01
CA ASP A 39 -18.74 9.35 4.24
C ASP A 39 -20.00 9.19 5.12
N ARG A 40 -19.86 8.75 6.38
CA ARG A 40 -20.98 8.58 7.33
C ARG A 40 -21.54 9.89 7.87
N SER A 41 -20.68 10.90 8.05
CA SER A 41 -21.07 12.18 8.65
C SER A 41 -22.11 12.95 7.82
N GLY A 42 -22.32 12.57 6.54
CA GLY A 42 -23.22 13.28 5.63
C GLY A 42 -22.75 14.70 5.30
N LEU A 43 -21.52 15.07 5.67
CA LEU A 43 -20.95 16.40 5.44
C LEU A 43 -20.63 16.66 3.96
N LEU A 44 -20.69 15.63 3.11
CA LEU A 44 -20.41 15.76 1.68
C LEU A 44 -21.59 16.47 0.98
N PRO A 45 -21.36 17.65 0.36
CA PRO A 45 -22.39 18.34 -0.39
C PRO A 45 -22.98 17.45 -1.49
N ASP A 46 -24.31 17.50 -1.68
CA ASP A 46 -25.00 16.76 -2.75
C ASP A 46 -24.46 17.08 -4.16
N ALA A 47 -23.83 18.24 -4.34
CA ALA A 47 -23.16 18.63 -5.57
C ALA A 47 -21.88 17.82 -5.84
N LEU A 48 -21.13 17.45 -4.79
CA LEU A 48 -19.97 16.57 -4.88
C LEU A 48 -20.39 15.12 -5.13
N LEU A 49 -21.43 14.64 -4.45
CA LEU A 49 -21.99 13.28 -4.66
C LEU A 49 -22.55 13.10 -6.08
N ARG A 50 -23.14 14.15 -6.67
CA ARG A 50 -23.58 14.18 -8.08
C ARG A 50 -22.45 14.54 -9.07
N GLY A 51 -21.27 14.88 -8.57
CA GLY A 51 -20.12 15.23 -9.41
C GLY A 51 -19.55 13.99 -10.10
N ARG A 52 -19.12 14.13 -11.37
CA ARG A 52 -18.50 13.07 -12.18
C ARG A 52 -17.17 12.53 -11.62
N TRP A 53 -16.61 13.18 -10.60
CA TRP A 53 -15.31 12.85 -10.01
C TRP A 53 -15.42 11.81 -8.88
N LEU A 54 -16.56 11.74 -8.20
CA LEU A 54 -16.80 10.76 -7.15
C LEU A 54 -17.43 9.49 -7.75
N TYR A 55 -17.12 8.34 -7.15
CA TYR A 55 -17.74 7.08 -7.55
C TYR A 55 -19.26 7.21 -7.40
N ASN A 56 -20.03 7.04 -8.48
CA ASN A 56 -21.50 7.14 -8.48
C ASN A 56 -22.18 5.78 -8.71
N GLY A 57 -21.45 4.67 -8.60
CA GLY A 57 -22.01 3.33 -8.79
C GLY A 57 -22.75 2.80 -7.56
N GLY A 58 -23.49 1.70 -7.74
CA GLY A 58 -24.20 1.02 -6.66
C GLY A 58 -23.31 0.13 -5.77
N GLY A 59 -23.86 -0.35 -4.65
CA GLY A 59 -23.12 -1.14 -3.65
C GLY A 59 -22.50 -2.44 -4.17
N THR A 60 -23.13 -3.11 -5.14
CA THR A 60 -22.55 -4.30 -5.79
C THR A 60 -21.27 -3.94 -6.56
N GLY A 61 -21.32 -2.87 -7.36
CA GLY A 61 -20.14 -2.39 -8.10
C GLY A 61 -19.02 -1.94 -7.17
N ALA A 62 -19.36 -1.32 -6.05
CA ALA A 62 -18.41 -0.94 -5.00
C ALA A 62 -17.68 -2.16 -4.43
N ARG A 63 -18.41 -3.22 -4.06
CA ARG A 63 -17.83 -4.47 -3.54
C ARG A 63 -16.95 -5.16 -4.58
N THR A 64 -17.40 -5.24 -5.83
CA THR A 64 -16.63 -5.82 -6.93
C THR A 64 -15.32 -5.06 -7.16
N LEU A 65 -15.37 -3.73 -7.21
CA LEU A 65 -14.19 -2.88 -7.42
C LEU A 65 -13.19 -3.02 -6.27
N LEU A 66 -13.65 -2.86 -5.02
CA LEU A 66 -12.78 -2.97 -3.84
C LEU A 66 -12.18 -4.38 -3.72
N GLY A 67 -12.95 -5.42 -4.04
CA GLY A 67 -12.47 -6.79 -4.10
C GLY A 67 -11.37 -6.98 -5.15
N ALA A 68 -11.54 -6.42 -6.35
CA ALA A 68 -10.52 -6.46 -7.41
C ALA A 68 -9.25 -5.68 -7.03
N VAL A 69 -9.39 -4.51 -6.39
CA VAL A 69 -8.24 -3.74 -5.88
C VAL A 69 -7.51 -4.53 -4.80
N ALA A 70 -8.23 -5.12 -3.84
CA ALA A 70 -7.62 -5.90 -2.76
C ALA A 70 -6.88 -7.12 -3.31
N SER A 71 -7.52 -7.93 -4.16
CA SER A 71 -6.92 -9.15 -4.72
C SER A 71 -5.71 -8.87 -5.61
N SER A 72 -5.78 -7.82 -6.44
CA SER A 72 -4.66 -7.44 -7.31
C SER A 72 -3.48 -6.90 -6.51
N THR A 73 -3.70 -6.01 -5.54
CA THR A 73 -2.61 -5.39 -4.76
C THR A 73 -1.92 -6.39 -3.84
N ILE A 74 -2.64 -7.32 -3.21
CA ILE A 74 -1.99 -8.40 -2.42
C ILE A 74 -1.23 -9.38 -3.31
N GLY A 75 -1.77 -9.70 -4.50
CA GLY A 75 -1.09 -10.54 -5.48
C GLY A 75 0.24 -9.92 -5.94
N VAL A 76 0.22 -8.63 -6.31
CA VAL A 76 1.43 -7.90 -6.69
C VAL A 76 2.40 -7.73 -5.52
N ALA A 77 1.93 -7.51 -4.30
CA ALA A 77 2.80 -7.49 -3.12
C ALA A 77 3.55 -8.84 -2.96
N GLY A 78 2.84 -9.96 -3.15
CA GLY A 78 3.42 -11.30 -3.11
C GLY A 78 4.47 -11.53 -4.20
N THR A 79 4.22 -11.07 -5.43
CA THR A 79 5.20 -11.20 -6.52
C THR A 79 6.43 -10.34 -6.27
N VAL A 80 6.27 -9.08 -5.83
CA VAL A 80 7.37 -8.18 -5.45
C VAL A 80 8.22 -8.80 -4.33
N PHE A 81 7.57 -9.37 -3.31
CA PHE A 81 8.26 -10.05 -2.22
C PHE A 81 9.04 -11.28 -2.71
N SER A 82 8.44 -12.07 -3.58
CA SER A 82 9.07 -13.26 -4.17
C SER A 82 10.30 -12.91 -5.01
N ILE A 83 10.20 -11.89 -5.87
CA ILE A 83 11.32 -11.39 -6.68
C ILE A 83 12.43 -10.86 -5.77
N THR A 84 12.09 -10.13 -4.70
CA THR A 84 13.06 -9.61 -3.73
C THR A 84 13.82 -10.74 -3.03
N ILE A 85 13.14 -11.81 -2.62
CA ILE A 85 13.78 -12.98 -2.01
C ILE A 85 14.67 -13.71 -3.02
N ALA A 86 14.20 -13.89 -4.26
CA ALA A 86 14.99 -14.54 -5.30
C ALA A 86 16.29 -13.76 -5.58
N ALA A 87 16.21 -12.43 -5.70
CA ALA A 87 17.37 -11.56 -5.90
C ALA A 87 18.34 -11.63 -4.70
N LEU A 88 17.83 -11.61 -3.47
CA LEU A 88 18.64 -11.80 -2.26
C LEU A 88 19.36 -13.15 -2.25
N SER A 89 18.66 -14.23 -2.63
CA SER A 89 19.22 -15.58 -2.67
C SER A 89 20.34 -15.70 -3.71
N LEU A 90 20.17 -15.07 -4.88
CA LEU A 90 21.21 -15.03 -5.92
C LEU A 90 22.44 -14.24 -5.45
N ALA A 91 22.23 -13.06 -4.86
CA ALA A 91 23.32 -12.22 -4.34
C ALA A 91 24.10 -12.92 -3.21
N ALA A 92 23.39 -13.63 -2.32
CA ALA A 92 24.00 -14.43 -1.26
C ALA A 92 24.91 -15.54 -1.82
N GLY A 93 24.51 -16.14 -2.94
CA GLY A 93 25.26 -17.19 -3.63
C GLY A 93 26.51 -16.70 -4.36
N GLN A 94 26.54 -15.43 -4.81
CA GLN A 94 27.63 -14.91 -5.65
C GLN A 94 28.63 -13.99 -4.92
N MET A 95 28.22 -13.18 -3.93
CA MET A 95 29.06 -12.07 -3.44
C MET A 95 29.37 -12.06 -1.93
N GLY A 96 28.98 -13.11 -1.19
CA GLY A 96 29.31 -13.29 0.23
C GLY A 96 28.51 -12.41 1.23
N PRO A 97 28.64 -12.67 2.56
CA PRO A 97 27.69 -12.22 3.59
C PRO A 97 27.50 -10.70 3.76
N ARG A 98 28.40 -9.87 3.19
CA ARG A 98 28.43 -8.42 3.42
C ARG A 98 27.38 -7.65 2.60
N LEU A 99 26.96 -8.15 1.45
CA LEU A 99 25.97 -7.49 0.57
C LEU A 99 24.51 -7.77 0.98
N LEU A 100 24.27 -8.85 1.74
CA LEU A 100 22.97 -9.20 2.29
C LEU A 100 22.39 -8.09 3.20
N ARG A 101 23.27 -7.35 3.88
CA ARG A 101 22.89 -6.28 4.83
C ARG A 101 22.47 -4.98 4.14
N ASN A 102 22.90 -4.74 2.90
CA ASN A 102 22.52 -3.53 2.15
C ASN A 102 21.18 -3.70 1.41
N PHE A 103 20.85 -4.90 0.91
CA PHE A 103 19.59 -5.14 0.21
C PHE A 103 18.36 -5.09 1.12
N THR A 104 18.47 -5.57 2.36
CA THR A 104 17.39 -5.51 3.36
C THR A 104 17.06 -4.08 3.83
N HIS A 105 17.92 -3.11 3.51
CA HIS A 105 17.75 -1.70 3.86
C HIS A 105 17.26 -0.83 2.70
N ASP A 106 16.93 -1.44 1.55
CA ASP A 106 16.49 -0.70 0.37
C ASP A 106 15.11 -0.07 0.59
N ARG A 107 15.09 1.27 0.72
CA ARG A 107 13.86 2.04 0.93
C ARG A 107 12.90 1.95 -0.25
N GLY A 108 13.39 1.75 -1.47
CA GLY A 108 12.56 1.57 -2.66
C GLY A 108 11.68 0.32 -2.55
N ASN A 109 12.26 -0.80 -2.14
CA ASN A 109 11.50 -2.04 -1.94
C ASN A 109 10.52 -1.93 -0.78
N GLN A 110 10.94 -1.29 0.32
CA GLN A 110 10.09 -1.09 1.49
C GLN A 110 8.87 -0.20 1.19
N VAL A 111 9.06 0.91 0.49
CA VAL A 111 7.95 1.80 0.09
C VAL A 111 7.04 1.11 -0.93
N THR A 112 7.61 0.33 -1.87
CA THR A 112 6.82 -0.41 -2.86
C THR A 112 5.90 -1.41 -2.18
N LEU A 113 6.48 -2.28 -1.35
CA LEU A 113 5.73 -3.29 -0.62
C LEU A 113 4.70 -2.63 0.32
N GLY A 114 5.12 -1.59 1.03
CA GLY A 114 4.26 -0.81 1.91
C GLY A 114 3.06 -0.20 1.18
N ALA A 115 3.24 0.36 -0.01
CA ALA A 115 2.16 0.95 -0.80
C ALA A 115 1.12 -0.10 -1.21
N PHE A 116 1.55 -1.27 -1.72
CA PHE A 116 0.62 -2.34 -2.09
C PHE A 116 -0.14 -2.88 -0.88
N LEU A 117 0.55 -3.13 0.25
CA LEU A 117 -0.09 -3.65 1.46
C LEU A 117 -1.00 -2.61 2.13
N ALA A 118 -0.66 -1.32 2.07
CA ALA A 118 -1.49 -0.24 2.56
C ALA A 118 -2.78 -0.12 1.74
N THR A 119 -2.69 -0.15 0.41
CA THR A 119 -3.85 -0.11 -0.48
C THR A 119 -4.73 -1.34 -0.30
N PHE A 120 -4.14 -2.53 -0.17
CA PHE A 120 -4.87 -3.76 0.18
C PHE A 120 -5.67 -3.60 1.48
N SER A 121 -5.00 -3.14 2.54
CA SER A 121 -5.61 -2.99 3.87
C SER A 121 -6.69 -1.92 3.89
N TYR A 122 -6.44 -0.80 3.19
CA TYR A 122 -7.42 0.26 2.95
C TYR A 122 -8.67 -0.31 2.26
N ALA A 123 -8.47 -1.03 1.14
CA ALA A 123 -9.57 -1.59 0.36
C ALA A 123 -10.41 -2.59 1.18
N LEU A 124 -9.79 -3.45 1.99
CA LEU A 124 -10.52 -4.37 2.88
C LEU A 124 -11.33 -3.64 3.95
N MET A 125 -10.78 -2.59 4.54
CA MET A 125 -11.48 -1.83 5.57
C MET A 125 -12.68 -1.06 5.00
N VAL A 126 -12.54 -0.49 3.80
CA VAL A 126 -13.67 0.13 3.08
C VAL A 126 -14.68 -0.94 2.65
N LEU A 127 -14.23 -2.08 2.12
CA LEU A 127 -15.10 -3.19 1.69
C LEU A 127 -15.98 -3.69 2.83
N ARG A 128 -15.42 -3.83 4.03
CA ARG A 128 -16.15 -4.19 5.26
C ARG A 128 -17.30 -3.21 5.56
N SER A 129 -17.14 -1.94 5.21
CA SER A 129 -18.16 -0.92 5.49
C SER A 129 -19.32 -0.90 4.49
N VAL A 130 -19.15 -1.47 3.30
CA VAL A 130 -20.20 -1.46 2.26
C VAL A 130 -21.34 -2.40 2.66
N ARG A 131 -22.53 -1.84 2.91
CA ARG A 131 -23.75 -2.57 3.27
C ARG A 131 -24.77 -2.57 2.12
N THR A 132 -25.43 -3.70 1.92
CA THR A 132 -26.44 -3.89 0.87
C THR A 132 -27.77 -4.32 1.49
N GLN A 133 -28.86 -3.65 1.10
CA GLN A 133 -30.30 -3.92 1.30
C GLN A 133 -30.81 -4.45 2.66
N ASP A 134 -30.24 -5.52 3.22
CA ASP A 134 -30.72 -6.17 4.44
C ASP A 134 -30.30 -5.46 5.74
N GLU A 135 -29.26 -4.60 5.71
CA GLU A 135 -28.69 -3.92 6.89
C GLU A 135 -28.70 -2.38 6.81
N GLY A 136 -29.44 -1.81 5.85
CA GLY A 136 -29.40 -0.40 5.48
C GLY A 136 -28.31 -0.12 4.43
N THR A 137 -28.73 0.32 3.24
CA THR A 137 -27.82 0.57 2.12
C THR A 137 -26.86 1.70 2.46
N PHE A 138 -25.56 1.38 2.55
CA PHE A 138 -24.50 2.37 2.76
C PHE A 138 -23.34 2.08 1.80
N VAL A 139 -23.02 3.06 0.96
CA VAL A 139 -21.93 3.02 -0.02
C VAL A 139 -21.04 4.23 0.23
N PRO A 140 -19.79 4.05 0.68
CA PRO A 140 -18.88 5.16 0.98
C PRO A 140 -18.22 5.67 -0.32
N HIS A 141 -18.89 6.58 -1.00
CA HIS A 141 -18.51 7.08 -2.32
C HIS A 141 -17.13 7.77 -2.33
N LEU A 142 -16.79 8.54 -1.28
CA LEU A 142 -15.47 9.16 -1.15
C LEU A 142 -14.39 8.11 -0.94
N SER A 143 -14.62 7.18 -0.01
CA SER A 143 -13.68 6.11 0.29
C SER A 143 -13.37 5.24 -0.94
N LEU A 144 -14.38 4.99 -1.78
CA LEU A 144 -14.24 4.30 -3.06
C LEU A 144 -13.37 5.07 -4.06
N SER A 145 -13.63 6.37 -4.23
CA SER A 145 -12.80 7.23 -5.09
C SER A 145 -11.35 7.26 -4.64
N VAL A 146 -11.10 7.37 -3.33
CA VAL A 146 -9.74 7.28 -2.79
C VAL A 146 -9.11 5.92 -3.07
N SER A 147 -9.87 4.81 -2.97
CA SER A 147 -9.38 3.48 -3.35
C SER A 147 -8.97 3.41 -4.81
N ILE A 148 -9.70 4.06 -5.71
CA ILE A 148 -9.38 4.12 -7.15
C ILE A 148 -8.07 4.88 -7.36
N VAL A 149 -7.91 6.03 -6.71
CA VAL A 149 -6.67 6.82 -6.77
C VAL A 149 -5.47 6.02 -6.24
N LEU A 150 -5.64 5.33 -5.11
CA LEU A 150 -4.61 4.44 -4.56
C LEU A 150 -4.26 3.29 -5.51
N ALA A 151 -5.25 2.72 -6.20
CA ALA A 151 -5.01 1.67 -7.20
C ALA A 151 -4.16 2.18 -8.37
N PHE A 152 -4.44 3.38 -8.90
CA PHE A 152 -3.59 4.01 -9.90
C PHE A 152 -2.20 4.34 -9.36
N GLY A 153 -2.11 4.79 -8.10
CA GLY A 153 -0.84 4.97 -7.39
C GLY A 153 -0.02 3.67 -7.32
N CYS A 154 -0.66 2.53 -7.05
CA CYS A 154 -0.03 1.21 -7.07
C CYS A 154 0.51 0.83 -8.47
N VAL A 155 -0.19 1.18 -9.55
CA VAL A 155 0.33 0.98 -10.92
C VAL A 155 1.59 1.81 -11.13
N GLY A 156 1.60 3.08 -10.75
CA GLY A 156 2.80 3.92 -10.82
C GLY A 156 3.95 3.37 -9.96
N MET A 157 3.63 2.86 -8.78
CA MET A 157 4.61 2.24 -7.88
C MET A 157 5.22 0.96 -8.48
N LEU A 158 4.44 0.17 -9.22
CA LEU A 158 4.94 -1.00 -9.93
C LEU A 158 5.97 -0.60 -11.00
N VAL A 159 5.64 0.40 -11.82
CA VAL A 159 6.55 0.92 -12.86
C VAL A 159 7.85 1.43 -12.23
N TYR A 160 7.74 2.19 -11.14
CA TYR A 160 8.89 2.63 -10.36
C TYR A 160 9.73 1.44 -9.85
N PHE A 161 9.10 0.42 -9.28
CA PHE A 161 9.79 -0.74 -8.72
C PHE A 161 10.60 -1.49 -9.79
N VAL A 162 10.01 -1.69 -10.97
CA VAL A 162 10.71 -2.36 -12.10
C VAL A 162 11.93 -1.54 -12.53
N GLY A 163 11.80 -0.22 -12.67
CA GLY A 163 12.92 0.66 -13.02
C GLY A 163 14.01 0.67 -11.93
N HIS A 164 13.61 0.73 -10.66
CA HIS A 164 14.52 0.71 -9.51
C HIS A 164 15.32 -0.60 -9.44
N MET A 165 14.66 -1.75 -9.64
CA MET A 165 15.33 -3.05 -9.67
C MET A 165 16.28 -3.20 -10.87
N ALA A 166 15.85 -2.77 -12.07
CA ALA A 166 16.70 -2.83 -13.26
C ALA A 166 17.97 -1.98 -13.13
N SER A 167 17.85 -0.77 -12.58
CA SER A 167 19.01 0.11 -12.35
C SER A 167 20.01 -0.47 -11.36
N ARG A 168 19.55 -1.24 -10.36
CA ARG A 168 20.43 -1.82 -9.33
C ARG A 168 21.21 -3.03 -9.82
N ILE A 169 20.67 -3.76 -10.79
CA ILE A 169 21.38 -4.88 -11.44
C ILE A 169 22.50 -4.37 -12.37
N ASN A 170 22.28 -3.24 -13.07
CA ASN A 170 23.25 -2.72 -14.05
C ASN A 170 24.53 -2.14 -13.40
N VAL A 171 24.43 -1.63 -12.16
CA VAL A 171 25.57 -1.02 -11.45
C VAL A 171 26.59 -2.05 -10.98
N ASP A 172 26.19 -3.31 -10.74
CA ASP A 172 27.11 -4.38 -10.34
C ASP A 172 27.98 -4.93 -11.50
N THR A 173 27.84 -4.41 -12.73
CA THR A 173 28.62 -4.85 -13.92
C THR A 173 29.76 -3.89 -14.30
N VAL A 174 29.97 -2.79 -13.58
CA VAL A 174 31.02 -1.81 -13.92
C VAL A 174 31.89 -1.46 -12.71
N ILE A 175 32.56 -2.44 -12.09
CA ILE A 175 33.91 -2.31 -11.47
C ILE A 175 34.62 -3.66 -11.57
#